data_AF-A0A1F4X6S7-F1
#
_entry.id   AF-A0A1F4X6S7-F1
#
_cell.length_a   1.000
_cell.length_b   1.000
_cell.length_c   1.000
_cell.angle_alpha   90.00
_cell.angle_beta   90.00
_cell.angle_gamma   90.00
#
_symmetry.space_group_name_H-M   'P 1'
#
loop_
_entity.id
_entity.type
_entity.pdbx_description
1 polymer ?
#
loop_
_entity_poly.entity_id
_entity_poly.type
_entity_poly.pdbx_seq_one_letter_code
_entity_poly.pdbx_strand_id
1 'polypeptide(L)'
;MAIEGKAMTKEKFMFICDVCSKTYQHGPHRYEGHRLELYGDIFCCDSCWQGNFDGWAPHYEHALLEHLNQKNIPIPKRNEKGWLPRN
;
A
#
# COMPACT_ATOMS: atom_id res chain seq x y z
N MET A 1 44.73 17.71 -10.63
CA MET A 1 43.31 17.85 -11.03
C MET A 1 42.52 16.85 -10.21
N ALA A 2 41.85 17.31 -9.14
CA ALA A 2 41.03 16.44 -8.31
C ALA A 2 39.63 16.38 -8.93
N ILE A 3 39.20 15.19 -9.33
CA ILE A 3 37.80 14.94 -9.70
C ILE A 3 37.00 14.82 -8.40
N GLU A 4 36.30 15.89 -8.03
CA GLU A 4 35.36 15.86 -6.90
C GLU A 4 34.24 14.86 -7.23
N GLY A 5 34.24 13.72 -6.54
CA GLY A 5 33.15 12.77 -6.58
C GLY A 5 31.90 13.37 -5.97
N LYS A 6 30.97 13.83 -6.81
CA LYS A 6 29.61 14.17 -6.38
C LYS A 6 29.00 12.94 -5.69
N ALA A 7 28.73 13.05 -4.40
CA ALA A 7 27.88 12.11 -3.70
C ALA A 7 26.50 12.12 -4.39
N MET A 8 26.16 11.06 -5.12
CA MET A 8 24.80 10.86 -5.60
C MET A 8 23.93 10.56 -4.38
N THR A 9 23.22 11.56 -3.87
CA THR A 9 22.15 11.33 -2.91
C THR A 9 21.08 10.52 -3.63
N LYS A 10 20.94 9.23 -3.29
CA LYS A 10 19.83 8.39 -3.76
C LYS A 10 18.54 9.03 -3.26
N GLU A 11 17.87 9.77 -4.13
CA GLU A 11 16.60 10.39 -3.83
C GLU A 11 15.60 9.29 -3.42
N LYS A 12 15.03 9.43 -2.23
CA LYS A 12 14.05 8.49 -1.71
C LYS A 12 12.67 9.09 -1.88
N PHE A 13 11.87 8.46 -2.73
CA PHE A 13 10.47 8.83 -2.93
C PHE A 13 9.63 8.13 -1.86
N MET A 14 9.17 8.90 -0.87
CA MET A 14 8.41 8.40 0.27
C MET A 14 6.91 8.65 0.06
N PHE A 15 6.08 7.66 0.35
CA PHE A 15 4.63 7.69 0.21
C PHE A 15 3.97 7.24 1.50
N ILE A 16 2.70 7.60 1.69
CA ILE A 16 1.89 7.17 2.84
C ILE A 16 1.07 5.96 2.42
N CYS A 17 1.07 4.90 3.23
CA CYS A 17 0.25 3.71 3.02
C CYS A 17 -1.22 4.04 3.32
N ASP A 18 -2.11 3.80 2.35
CA ASP A 18 -3.54 4.09 2.49
C ASP A 18 -4.24 3.20 3.52
N VAL A 19 -3.58 2.12 3.96
CA VAL A 19 -4.12 1.13 4.90
C VAL A 19 -3.63 1.34 6.34
N CYS A 20 -2.31 1.51 6.54
CA CYS A 20 -1.73 1.63 7.88
C CYS A 20 -1.19 3.04 8.20
N SER A 21 -1.31 3.99 7.26
CA SER A 21 -0.83 5.37 7.39
C SER A 21 0.68 5.53 7.64
N LYS A 22 1.47 4.44 7.59
CA LYS A 22 2.94 4.50 7.68
C LYS A 22 3.55 4.90 6.36
N THR A 23 4.71 5.55 6.42
CA THR A 23 5.49 5.90 5.23
C THR A 23 6.25 4.70 4.68
N TYR A 24 6.33 4.56 3.36
CA TYR A 24 7.11 3.54 2.64
C TYR A 24 7.82 4.15 1.43
N GLN A 25 8.81 3.45 0.86
CA GLN A 25 9.57 3.95 -0.30
C GLN A 25 9.04 3.35 -1.62
N HIS A 26 8.75 4.19 -2.61
CA HIS A 26 8.28 3.74 -3.92
C HIS A 26 8.85 4.56 -5.08
N GLY A 27 9.72 3.99 -5.90
CA GLY A 27 10.39 4.70 -6.99
C GLY A 27 11.69 4.03 -7.40
N PRO A 28 12.59 4.75 -8.09
CA PRO A 28 13.85 4.18 -8.56
C PRO A 28 14.58 3.37 -7.49
N HIS A 29 14.86 2.11 -7.82
CA HIS A 29 15.56 1.12 -6.98
C HIS A 29 14.81 0.56 -5.76
N ARG A 30 13.60 1.02 -5.43
CA ARG A 30 12.79 0.57 -4.28
C ARG A 30 11.29 0.69 -4.60
N TYR A 31 10.58 -0.44 -4.73
CA TYR A 31 9.15 -0.45 -5.07
C TYR A 31 8.34 -1.17 -3.99
N GLU A 32 8.16 -0.53 -2.83
CA GLU A 32 7.51 -1.15 -1.66
C GLU A 32 5.99 -0.92 -1.63
N GLY A 33 5.40 -0.48 -2.74
CA GLY A 33 3.99 -0.11 -2.84
C GLY A 33 3.22 -1.09 -3.71
N HIS A 34 2.09 -1.55 -3.22
CA HIS A 34 1.21 -2.50 -3.91
C HIS A 34 -0.13 -1.84 -4.16
N ARG A 35 -0.54 -1.86 -5.43
CA ARG A 35 -1.83 -1.35 -5.87
C ARG A 35 -2.94 -2.33 -5.47
N LEU A 36 -4.02 -1.80 -4.91
CA LEU A 36 -5.19 -2.56 -4.48
C LEU A 36 -6.37 -2.22 -5.41
N GLU A 37 -6.51 -2.99 -6.49
CA GLU A 37 -7.49 -2.80 -7.57
C GLU A 37 -8.94 -2.89 -7.07
N LEU A 38 -9.25 -3.86 -6.20
CA LEU A 38 -10.60 -4.00 -5.62
C LEU A 38 -11.01 -2.82 -4.74
N TYR A 39 -10.06 -1.99 -4.31
CA TYR A 39 -10.27 -0.88 -3.37
C TYR A 39 -10.15 0.48 -4.05
N GLY A 40 -10.34 0.52 -5.37
CA GLY A 40 -10.28 1.76 -6.14
C GLY A 40 -8.86 2.28 -6.30
N ASP A 41 -7.91 1.37 -6.51
CA ASP A 41 -6.52 1.68 -6.85
C ASP A 41 -5.78 2.49 -5.79
N ILE A 42 -6.14 2.29 -4.52
CA ILE A 42 -5.32 2.74 -3.39
C ILE A 42 -4.03 1.91 -3.31
N PHE A 43 -3.05 2.38 -2.54
CA PHE A 43 -1.76 1.73 -2.39
C PHE A 43 -1.47 1.36 -0.93
N CYS A 44 -1.01 0.13 -0.71
CA CYS A 44 -0.48 -0.30 0.57
C CYS A 44 1.03 -0.55 0.52
N CYS A 45 1.70 -0.43 1.66
CA CYS A 45 3.12 -0.77 1.78
C CYS A 45 3.37 -2.28 1.78
N ASP A 46 4.61 -2.68 1.51
CA ASP A 46 5.10 -4.07 1.52
C ASP A 46 4.70 -4.82 2.79
N SER A 47 4.85 -4.21 3.97
CA SER A 47 4.51 -4.86 5.24
C SER A 47 3.03 -5.19 5.34
N CYS A 48 2.15 -4.29 4.87
CA CYS A 48 0.71 -4.54 4.80
C CYS A 48 0.41 -5.64 3.78
N TRP A 49 1.03 -5.55 2.59
CA TRP A 49 0.83 -6.53 1.54
C TRP A 49 1.22 -7.94 1.99
N GLN A 50 2.41 -8.13 2.53
CA GLN A 50 2.91 -9.43 2.97
C GLN A 50 2.17 -9.96 4.21
N GLY A 51 1.77 -9.08 5.13
CA GLY A 51 1.09 -9.46 6.37
C GLY A 51 -0.39 -9.85 6.22
N ASN A 52 -1.00 -9.62 5.04
CA ASN A 52 -2.42 -9.88 4.79
C ASN A 52 -2.59 -10.79 3.56
N PHE A 53 -1.74 -11.81 3.43
CA PHE A 53 -1.71 -12.70 2.24
C PHE A 53 -3.06 -13.38 1.97
N ASP A 54 -3.76 -13.79 3.03
CA ASP A 54 -5.03 -14.49 3.00
C ASP A 54 -6.26 -13.57 3.03
N GLY A 55 -6.07 -12.26 3.16
CA GLY A 55 -7.11 -11.26 3.29
C GLY A 55 -6.78 -10.23 4.35
N TRP A 56 -7.52 -9.13 4.36
CA TRP A 56 -7.29 -8.03 5.29
C TRP A 56 -7.82 -8.35 6.68
N ALA A 57 -6.94 -8.26 7.67
CA ALA A 57 -7.30 -8.40 9.07
C ALA A 57 -8.35 -7.34 9.49
N PRO A 58 -9.27 -7.66 10.43
CA PRO A 58 -10.39 -6.77 10.79
C PRO A 58 -9.99 -5.36 11.21
N HIS A 59 -8.80 -5.15 11.80
CA HIS A 59 -8.36 -3.82 12.21
C HIS A 59 -8.00 -2.89 11.04
N TYR A 60 -7.77 -3.43 9.84
CA TYR A 60 -7.62 -2.64 8.60
C TYR A 60 -8.95 -2.43 7.86
N GLU A 61 -10.00 -3.12 8.26
CA GLU A 61 -11.28 -3.11 7.56
C GLU A 61 -11.89 -1.72 7.49
N HIS A 62 -11.83 -0.96 8.60
CA HIS A 62 -12.39 0.39 8.65
C HIS A 62 -11.77 1.31 7.58
N ALA A 63 -10.43 1.32 7.46
CA ALA A 63 -9.74 2.15 6.47
C ALA A 63 -10.12 1.76 5.03
N LEU A 64 -10.20 0.46 4.74
CA LEU A 64 -10.57 -0.03 3.41
C LEU A 64 -12.01 0.30 3.05
N LEU A 65 -12.94 0.15 4.00
CA LEU A 65 -14.35 0.50 3.80
C LEU A 65 -14.55 2.00 3.61
N GLU A 66 -13.76 2.84 4.30
CA GLU A 66 -13.78 4.28 4.12
C GLU A 66 -13.35 4.66 2.69
N HIS A 67 -12.26 4.10 2.18
CA HIS A 67 -11.82 4.32 0.80
C HIS A 67 -12.87 3.89 -0.23
N LEU A 68 -13.49 2.71 -0.02
CA LEU A 68 -14.57 2.23 -0.87
C LEU A 68 -15.78 3.18 -0.86
N ASN A 69 -16.17 3.66 0.32
CA ASN A 69 -17.27 4.61 0.47
C ASN A 69 -16.97 5.94 -0.24
N GLN A 70 -15.80 6.53 0.01
CA GLN A 70 -15.36 7.79 -0.60
C GLN A 70 -15.35 7.71 -2.13
N LYS A 71 -15.00 6.55 -2.69
CA LYS A 71 -14.95 6.30 -4.14
C LYS A 71 -16.26 5.76 -4.73
N ASN A 72 -17.29 5.53 -3.92
CA ASN A 72 -18.55 4.89 -4.30
C ASN A 72 -18.36 3.50 -4.97
N ILE A 73 -17.41 2.72 -4.46
CA ILE A 73 -17.11 1.37 -4.94
C ILE A 73 -17.82 0.35 -4.04
N PRO A 74 -18.52 -0.67 -4.60
CA PRO A 74 -19.17 -1.69 -3.80
C PRO A 74 -18.16 -2.50 -2.99
N ILE A 75 -18.56 -2.92 -1.79
CA ILE A 75 -17.72 -3.76 -0.93
C ILE A 75 -17.49 -5.12 -1.64
N PRO A 76 -16.23 -5.56 -1.82
CA PRO A 76 -15.95 -6.82 -2.49
C PRO A 76 -16.46 -8.01 -1.67
N LYS A 77 -16.72 -9.12 -2.35
CA LYS A 77 -17.14 -10.36 -1.69
C LYS A 77 -16.04 -10.84 -0.73
N ARG A 78 -16.43 -11.08 0.52
CA ARG A 78 -15.53 -11.62 1.56
C ARG A 78 -15.09 -13.05 1.22
N ASN A 79 -13.87 -13.39 1.65
CA ASN A 79 -13.33 -14.74 1.51
C ASN A 79 -14.02 -15.73 2.49
N GLU A 80 -13.59 -17.00 2.48
CA GLU A 80 -14.13 -18.05 3.36
C GLU A 80 -13.95 -17.77 4.86
N LYS A 81 -13.00 -16.91 5.23
CA LYS A 81 -12.77 -16.46 6.61
C LYS A 81 -13.65 -15.28 7.01
N GLY A 82 -14.48 -14.76 6.10
CA GLY A 82 -15.25 -13.54 6.32
C GLY A 82 -14.42 -12.26 6.26
N TRP A 83 -13.20 -12.31 5.73
CA TRP A 83 -12.33 -11.14 5.60
C TRP A 83 -12.46 -10.51 4.21
N LEU A 84 -12.13 -9.23 4.12
CA LEU A 84 -12.00 -8.56 2.84
C LEU A 84 -10.82 -9.18 2.05
N PRO A 85 -10.99 -9.49 0.75
CA PRO A 85 -9.95 -10.13 -0.05
C PRO A 85 -8.73 -9.22 -0.20
N ARG A 86 -7.51 -9.77 -0.28
CA ARG A 86 -6.29 -8.96 -0.34
C ARG A 86 -6.27 -7.99 -1.53
N ASN A 87 -6.63 -8.50 -2.70
CA ASN A 87 -6.82 -7.80 -3.97
C ASN A 87 -7.75 -8.63 -4.85
#